data_AF-V5H028-F1
#
_entry.id   AF-V5H028-F1
#
_cell.length_a   1.000
_cell.length_b   1.000
_cell.length_c   1.000
_cell.angle_alpha   90.00
_cell.angle_beta   90.00
_cell.angle_gamma   90.00
#
_symmetry.space_group_name_H-M   'P 1'
#
loop_
_entity.id
_entity.type
_entity.pdbx_description
1 polymer ?
#
loop_
_entity_poly.entity_id
_entity_poly.type
_entity_poly.pdbx_seq_one_letter_code
_entity_poly.pdbx_strand_id
1 'polypeptide(L)'
;QLVMDPNQMCKRARRSRGKMADICNNKHGLLKQIANGIALGQNECQYQFRYRRWNCTSSKRSIKKVMLRDTRETGFVNAIIAAGITFQVTRACTKGEQIGCSCDKRKKRKQKKKGPPLPEGEWEWDGCGENIEFGIKKSKDFLDTRYKKRSDMKTLVKLHNYVAGRLAIKNHMRTECKCHGLS
;
A
#
# COMPACT_ATOMS: atom_id res chain seq x y z
N GLN A 1 4.54 -12.81 -14.42
CA GLN A 1 5.66 -12.28 -13.62
C GLN A 1 5.33 -10.85 -13.22
N LEU A 2 5.63 -10.44 -11.98
CA LEU A 2 5.29 -9.10 -11.50
C LEU A 2 6.21 -8.01 -12.07
N VAL A 3 5.66 -6.82 -12.25
CA VAL A 3 6.36 -5.61 -12.72
C VAL A 3 7.47 -5.18 -11.76
N MET A 4 7.27 -5.40 -10.47
CA MET A 4 8.29 -5.32 -9.43
C MET A 4 8.29 -6.61 -8.63
N ASP A 5 9.10 -7.59 -9.04
CA ASP A 5 9.21 -8.85 -8.30
C ASP A 5 9.87 -8.62 -6.92
N PRO A 6 9.16 -8.84 -5.80
CA PRO A 6 9.69 -8.66 -4.45
C PRO A 6 10.90 -9.54 -4.18
N ASN A 7 10.92 -10.77 -4.69
CA ASN A 7 12.02 -11.70 -4.47
C ASN A 7 13.29 -11.23 -5.17
N GLN A 8 13.16 -10.74 -6.41
CA GLN A 8 14.29 -10.17 -7.15
C GLN A 8 14.80 -8.88 -6.48
N MET A 9 13.89 -8.06 -5.95
CA MET A 9 14.24 -6.88 -5.16
C MET A 9 14.97 -7.26 -3.85
N CYS A 10 14.54 -8.34 -3.20
CA CYS A 10 15.15 -8.85 -1.99
C CYS A 10 16.53 -9.47 -2.21
N LYS A 11 16.79 -10.16 -3.33
CA LYS A 11 18.11 -10.80 -3.61
C LYS A 11 19.31 -9.89 -3.34
N ARG A 12 19.24 -8.62 -3.79
CA ARG A 12 20.30 -7.63 -3.53
C ARG A 12 20.14 -6.93 -2.18
N ALA A 13 18.90 -6.74 -1.72
CA ALA A 13 18.63 -6.05 -0.47
C ALA A 13 19.06 -6.85 0.77
N ARG A 14 19.04 -8.20 0.74
CA ARG A 14 19.45 -9.04 1.88
C ARG A 14 20.88 -8.79 2.35
N ARG A 15 21.77 -8.38 1.43
CA ARG A 15 23.18 -8.05 1.70
C ARG A 15 23.40 -6.60 2.13
N SER A 16 22.33 -5.79 2.13
CA SER A 16 22.38 -4.37 2.51
C SER A 16 21.84 -4.16 3.92
N ARG A 17 22.12 -2.99 4.51
CA ARG A 17 21.50 -2.56 5.78
C ARG A 17 20.31 -1.64 5.51
N GLY A 18 19.27 -1.76 6.32
CA GLY A 18 18.11 -0.88 6.29
C GLY A 18 16.78 -1.62 6.34
N LYS A 19 15.69 -0.85 6.36
CA LYS A 19 14.34 -1.40 6.57
C LYS A 19 13.89 -2.38 5.49
N MET A 20 14.27 -2.16 4.23
CA MET A 20 13.96 -3.12 3.16
C MET A 20 14.69 -4.45 3.38
N ALA A 21 15.96 -4.43 3.81
CA ALA A 21 16.72 -5.64 4.10
C ALA A 21 16.10 -6.42 5.27
N ASP A 22 15.69 -5.71 6.33
CA ASP A 22 14.96 -6.28 7.46
C ASP A 22 13.64 -6.94 7.02
N ILE A 23 12.87 -6.31 6.13
CA ILE A 23 11.66 -6.92 5.57
C ILE A 23 12.00 -8.22 4.80
N CYS A 24 13.06 -8.20 4.00
CA CYS A 24 13.47 -9.32 3.16
C CYS A 24 14.08 -10.51 3.92
N ASN A 25 14.66 -10.26 5.10
CA ASN A 25 15.34 -11.26 5.94
C ASN A 25 14.44 -11.79 7.05
N ASN A 26 13.67 -10.91 7.71
CA ASN A 26 13.02 -11.24 8.98
C ASN A 26 11.48 -11.23 8.90
N LYS A 27 10.89 -10.65 7.84
CA LYS A 27 9.43 -10.41 7.78
C LYS A 27 8.79 -11.10 6.58
N HIS A 28 8.90 -12.42 6.50
CA HIS A 28 8.34 -13.23 5.41
C HIS A 28 6.83 -13.03 5.22
N GLY A 29 6.05 -12.99 6.31
CA GLY A 29 4.61 -12.73 6.24
C GLY A 29 4.29 -11.38 5.61
N LEU A 30 5.02 -10.32 6.00
CA LEU A 30 4.86 -9.00 5.40
C LEU A 30 5.30 -8.98 3.93
N LEU A 31 6.38 -9.68 3.58
CA LEU A 31 6.84 -9.78 2.19
C LEU A 31 5.80 -10.45 1.29
N LYS A 32 5.09 -11.47 1.79
CA LYS A 32 3.95 -12.08 1.09
C LYS A 32 2.84 -11.07 0.83
N GLN A 33 2.45 -10.28 1.84
CA GLN A 33 1.42 -9.25 1.68
C GLN A 33 1.85 -8.14 0.70
N ILE A 34 3.13 -7.75 0.72
CA ILE A 34 3.71 -6.83 -0.25
C ILE A 34 3.62 -7.41 -1.67
N ALA A 35 3.95 -8.70 -1.86
CA ALA A 35 3.85 -9.36 -3.15
C ALA A 35 2.41 -9.37 -3.69
N ASN A 36 1.44 -9.68 -2.84
CA ASN A 36 0.02 -9.62 -3.17
C ASN A 36 -0.40 -8.19 -3.55
N GLY A 37 0.07 -7.17 -2.84
CA GLY A 37 -0.24 -5.77 -3.15
C GLY A 37 0.36 -5.30 -4.48
N ILE A 38 1.55 -5.78 -4.84
CA ILE A 38 2.14 -5.52 -6.15
C ILE A 38 1.34 -6.21 -7.26
N ALA A 39 0.92 -7.46 -7.04
CA ALA A 39 0.07 -8.17 -7.99
C ALA A 39 -1.27 -7.46 -8.20
N LEU A 40 -1.88 -6.98 -7.12
CA LEU A 40 -3.10 -6.19 -7.17
C LEU A 40 -2.93 -4.91 -7.99
N GLY A 41 -1.91 -4.10 -7.68
CA GLY A 41 -1.65 -2.87 -8.43
C GLY A 41 -1.31 -3.13 -9.90
N GLN A 42 -0.69 -4.28 -10.19
CA GLN A 42 -0.38 -4.69 -11.56
C GLN A 42 -1.64 -5.06 -12.35
N ASN A 43 -2.55 -5.80 -11.74
CA ASN A 43 -3.83 -6.16 -12.35
C ASN A 43 -4.67 -4.90 -12.61
N GLU A 44 -4.69 -3.98 -11.65
CA GLU A 44 -5.38 -2.70 -11.80
C GLU A 44 -4.77 -1.86 -12.93
N CYS A 45 -3.45 -1.84 -13.05
CA CYS A 45 -2.78 -1.16 -14.15
C CYS A 45 -3.18 -1.72 -15.51
N GLN A 46 -3.26 -3.04 -15.64
CA GLN A 46 -3.72 -3.69 -16.87
C GLN A 46 -5.18 -3.34 -17.16
N TYR A 47 -6.02 -3.35 -16.12
CA TYR A 47 -7.42 -2.97 -16.25
C TYR A 47 -7.58 -1.53 -16.75
N GLN A 48 -6.89 -0.57 -16.14
CA GLN A 48 -6.97 0.86 -16.51
C GLN A 48 -6.46 1.12 -17.94
N PHE A 49 -5.45 0.36 -18.40
CA PHE A 49 -4.84 0.55 -19.71
C PHE A 49 -5.32 -0.45 -20.78
N ARG A 50 -6.36 -1.25 -20.52
CA ARG A 50 -6.79 -2.36 -21.40
C ARG A 50 -7.10 -1.98 -22.85
N TYR A 51 -7.51 -0.74 -23.11
CA TYR A 51 -7.82 -0.21 -24.44
C TYR A 51 -6.78 0.81 -24.96
N ARG A 52 -5.58 0.84 -24.36
CA ARG A 52 -4.48 1.73 -24.77
C ARG A 52 -3.42 0.94 -25.56
N ARG A 53 -2.67 1.64 -26.42
CA ARG A 53 -1.54 1.05 -27.19
C ARG A 53 -0.53 0.36 -26.27
N TRP A 54 -0.24 0.97 -25.12
CA TRP A 54 0.45 0.32 -24.03
C TRP A 54 -0.56 -0.09 -22.97
N ASN A 55 -0.71 -1.38 -22.75
CA ASN A 55 -1.77 -1.99 -21.93
C ASN A 55 -1.30 -2.50 -20.56
N CYS A 56 -0.14 -2.00 -20.09
CA CYS A 56 0.48 -2.44 -18.84
C CYS A 56 0.72 -3.96 -18.71
N THR A 57 0.82 -4.68 -19.83
CA THR A 57 1.08 -6.13 -19.79
C THR A 57 2.38 -6.46 -19.06
N SER A 58 2.34 -7.53 -18.29
CA SER A 58 3.48 -8.00 -17.49
C SER A 58 4.59 -8.70 -18.29
N SER A 59 4.59 -8.55 -19.62
CA SER A 59 5.68 -9.06 -20.47
C SER A 59 6.99 -8.39 -20.04
N LYS A 60 7.99 -9.20 -19.67
CA LYS A 60 9.33 -8.73 -19.19
C LYS A 60 9.89 -7.61 -20.06
N ARG A 61 9.75 -7.72 -21.39
CA ARG A 61 10.29 -6.75 -22.36
C ARG A 61 9.49 -5.43 -22.35
N SER A 62 8.17 -5.51 -22.32
CA SER A 62 7.28 -4.33 -22.33
C SER A 62 7.50 -3.47 -21.08
N ILE A 63 7.37 -4.09 -19.90
CA ILE A 63 7.43 -3.32 -18.67
C ILE A 63 8.84 -2.80 -18.35
N LYS A 64 9.90 -3.60 -18.60
CA LYS A 64 11.27 -3.16 -18.37
C LYS A 64 11.60 -1.93 -19.23
N LYS A 65 11.14 -1.90 -20.49
CA LYS A 65 11.36 -0.76 -21.39
C LYS A 65 10.68 0.52 -20.89
N VAL A 66 9.45 0.41 -20.38
CA VAL A 66 8.73 1.56 -19.80
C VAL A 66 9.40 2.01 -18.51
N MET A 67 9.68 1.11 -17.57
CA MET A 67 10.29 1.46 -16.27
C MET A 67 11.72 2.02 -16.37
N LEU A 68 12.41 1.83 -17.51
CA LEU A 68 13.69 2.47 -17.79
C LEU A 68 13.54 3.93 -18.24
N ARG A 69 12.41 4.29 -18.84
CA ARG A 69 12.10 5.64 -19.32
C ARG A 69 11.26 6.42 -18.30
N ASP A 70 11.43 7.72 -18.28
CA ASP A 70 10.71 8.61 -17.36
C ASP A 70 9.46 9.14 -18.06
N THR A 71 8.47 8.25 -18.24
CA THR A 71 7.21 8.50 -18.94
C THR A 71 6.03 8.65 -17.98
N ARG A 72 4.89 9.13 -18.49
CA ARG A 72 3.63 9.22 -17.72
C ARG A 72 3.18 7.84 -17.24
N GLU A 73 3.34 6.82 -18.08
CA GLU A 73 3.04 5.42 -17.80
C GLU A 73 3.91 4.90 -16.64
N THR A 74 5.21 5.22 -16.64
CA THR A 74 6.12 4.90 -15.52
C THR A 74 5.66 5.56 -14.22
N GLY A 75 5.23 6.82 -14.29
CA GLY A 75 4.67 7.53 -13.13
C GLY A 75 3.45 6.82 -12.56
N PHE A 76 2.50 6.46 -13.42
CA PHE A 76 1.31 5.72 -13.05
C PHE A 76 1.63 4.36 -12.42
N VAL A 77 2.52 3.57 -13.03
CA VAL A 77 2.95 2.27 -12.49
C VAL A 77 3.57 2.40 -11.10
N ASN A 78 4.43 3.40 -10.89
CA ASN A 78 5.01 3.64 -9.57
C ASN A 78 3.90 3.94 -8.54
N ALA A 79 2.97 4.84 -8.89
CA ALA A 79 1.86 5.22 -8.00
C ALA A 79 0.95 4.03 -7.68
N ILE A 80 0.46 3.29 -8.68
CA ILE A 80 -0.51 2.21 -8.48
C ILE A 80 0.09 1.03 -7.71
N ILE A 81 1.38 0.75 -7.86
CA ILE A 81 2.04 -0.28 -7.06
C ILE A 81 2.21 0.16 -5.60
N ALA A 82 2.59 1.41 -5.35
CA ALA A 82 2.67 1.93 -3.99
C ALA A 82 1.30 1.92 -3.30
N ALA A 83 0.24 2.25 -4.05
CA ALA A 83 -1.15 2.16 -3.63
C ALA A 83 -1.57 0.72 -3.32
N GLY A 84 -1.28 -0.22 -4.22
CA GLY A 84 -1.61 -1.64 -4.06
C GLY A 84 -0.94 -2.28 -2.83
N ILE A 85 0.34 -1.97 -2.57
CA ILE A 85 1.03 -2.40 -1.34
C ILE A 85 0.34 -1.81 -0.10
N THR A 86 0.06 -0.51 -0.10
CA THR A 86 -0.59 0.15 1.03
C THR A 86 -1.96 -0.45 1.32
N PHE A 87 -2.79 -0.61 0.29
CA PHE A 87 -4.11 -1.21 0.40
C PHE A 87 -4.04 -2.65 0.95
N GLN A 88 -3.24 -3.52 0.33
CA GLN A 88 -3.16 -4.92 0.72
C GLN A 88 -2.62 -5.09 2.14
N VAL A 89 -1.58 -4.35 2.52
CA VAL A 89 -0.99 -4.45 3.86
C VAL A 89 -1.95 -3.93 4.93
N THR A 90 -2.66 -2.82 4.66
CA THR A 90 -3.68 -2.30 5.57
C THR A 90 -4.82 -3.30 5.74
N ARG A 91 -5.33 -3.87 4.65
CA ARG A 91 -6.42 -4.85 4.71
C ARG A 91 -6.03 -6.14 5.42
N ALA A 92 -4.84 -6.67 5.14
CA ALA A 92 -4.30 -7.84 5.85
C ALA A 92 -4.15 -7.59 7.35
N CYS A 93 -3.80 -6.36 7.73
CA CYS A 93 -3.76 -5.95 9.14
C CYS A 93 -5.14 -5.99 9.79
N THR A 94 -6.13 -5.36 9.17
CA THR A 94 -7.52 -5.31 9.64
C THR A 94 -8.11 -6.72 9.81
N LYS A 95 -7.77 -7.64 8.91
CA LYS A 95 -8.20 -9.04 8.96
C LYS A 95 -7.46 -9.92 9.98
N GLY A 96 -6.41 -9.41 10.62
CA GLY A 96 -5.56 -10.20 11.52
C GLY A 96 -4.60 -11.16 10.80
N GLU A 97 -4.46 -11.07 9.48
CA GLU A 97 -3.53 -11.90 8.68
C GLU A 97 -2.07 -11.43 8.79
N GLN A 98 -1.84 -10.20 9.26
CA GLN A 98 -0.51 -9.60 9.39
C GLN A 98 -0.11 -9.37 10.85
N ILE A 99 0.99 -10.00 11.26
CA ILE A 99 1.56 -9.87 12.61
C ILE A 99 2.22 -8.49 12.80
N GLY A 100 2.14 -7.95 14.01
CA GLY A 100 2.83 -6.71 14.41
C GLY A 100 2.06 -5.45 14.02
N CYS A 101 0.75 -5.55 13.88
CA CYS A 101 -0.15 -4.43 13.65
C CYS A 101 -1.51 -4.69 14.34
N SER A 102 -2.34 -3.66 14.46
CA SER A 102 -3.67 -3.74 15.07
C SER A 102 -4.62 -2.73 14.45
N CYS A 103 -5.92 -2.96 14.62
CA CYS A 103 -6.99 -2.03 14.20
C CYS A 103 -6.76 -0.63 14.79
N ASP A 104 -7.14 0.40 14.03
CA ASP A 104 -7.13 1.77 14.53
C ASP A 104 -8.30 1.99 15.51
N LYS A 105 -7.96 2.17 16.79
CA LYS A 105 -8.92 2.41 17.88
C LYS A 105 -9.01 3.89 18.28
N ARG A 106 -8.36 4.82 17.56
CA ARG A 106 -8.28 6.24 17.95
C ARG A 106 -9.66 6.90 18.08
N LYS A 107 -10.56 6.66 17.11
CA LYS A 107 -11.91 7.26 17.12
C LYS A 107 -12.78 6.73 18.27
N LYS A 108 -12.81 5.41 18.46
CA LYS A 108 -13.46 4.74 19.60
C LYS A 108 -12.95 5.27 20.95
N ARG A 109 -11.64 5.44 21.11
CA ARG A 109 -11.04 6.01 22.33
C ARG A 109 -11.44 7.47 22.56
N LYS A 110 -11.60 8.28 21.50
CA LYS A 110 -12.07 9.66 21.62
C LYS A 110 -13.54 9.72 22.02
N GLN A 111 -14.39 8.84 21.49
CA GLN A 111 -15.82 8.79 21.84
C GLN A 111 -16.03 8.35 23.30
N LYS A 112 -15.33 7.31 23.76
CA LYS A 112 -15.39 6.85 25.17
C LYS A 112 -14.97 7.90 26.20
N LYS A 113 -14.17 8.90 25.80
CA LYS A 113 -13.76 10.00 26.69
C LYS A 113 -14.81 11.10 26.83
N LYS A 114 -15.89 11.08 26.05
CA LYS A 114 -16.90 12.15 25.99
C LYS A 114 -18.13 11.96 26.90
N GLY A 115 -18.19 10.93 27.73
CA GLY A 115 -19.26 10.78 28.74
C GLY A 115 -20.27 9.65 28.44
N PRO A 116 -21.50 9.71 29.01
CA PRO A 116 -22.47 8.61 29.13
C PRO A 116 -23.00 8.08 27.78
N PRO A 117 -23.81 6.99 27.76
CA PRO A 117 -24.29 6.38 26.53
C PRO A 117 -24.98 7.38 25.61
N LEU A 118 -24.77 7.22 24.30
CA LEU A 118 -25.28 8.12 23.28
C LEU A 118 -26.83 8.09 23.28
N PRO A 119 -27.50 9.23 23.07
CA PRO A 119 -28.95 9.31 22.85
C PRO A 119 -29.45 8.38 21.74
N GLU A 120 -30.75 8.06 21.77
CA GLU A 120 -31.42 7.26 20.75
C GLU A 120 -31.31 7.93 19.37
N GLY A 121 -30.84 7.18 18.36
CA GLY A 121 -30.56 7.69 17.00
C GLY A 121 -29.12 8.10 16.72
N GLU A 122 -28.24 8.15 17.73
CA GLU A 122 -26.81 8.36 17.53
C GLU A 122 -26.05 7.05 17.24
N TRP A 123 -24.99 7.13 16.44
CA TRP A 123 -24.15 5.98 16.08
C TRP A 123 -22.86 5.95 16.89
N GLU A 124 -22.37 4.75 17.18
CA GLU A 124 -21.10 4.55 17.88
C GLU A 124 -19.97 4.04 16.97
N TRP A 125 -18.74 4.41 17.32
CA TRP A 125 -17.55 3.83 16.73
C TRP A 125 -17.32 2.45 17.31
N ASP A 126 -17.70 1.42 16.55
CA ASP A 126 -17.39 0.04 16.87
C ASP A 126 -16.66 -0.71 15.74
N GLY A 127 -16.29 -1.96 15.98
CA GLY A 127 -15.57 -2.80 15.03
C GLY A 127 -14.07 -2.50 14.91
N CYS A 128 -13.48 -2.97 13.80
CA CYS A 128 -12.06 -2.82 13.49
C CYS A 128 -11.85 -1.74 12.43
N GLY A 129 -11.45 -0.54 12.86
CA GLY A 129 -11.03 0.51 11.93
C GLY A 129 -9.72 0.15 11.23
N GLU A 130 -9.64 0.38 9.92
CA GLU A 130 -8.44 0.10 9.15
C GLU A 130 -7.25 0.97 9.57
N ASN A 131 -6.09 0.35 9.79
CA ASN A 131 -4.86 1.05 10.14
C ASN A 131 -4.07 1.45 8.88
N ILE A 132 -4.54 2.48 8.19
CA ILE A 132 -3.94 2.96 6.94
C ILE A 132 -2.50 3.46 7.11
N GLU A 133 -2.18 4.09 8.26
CA GLU A 133 -0.84 4.60 8.55
C GLU A 133 0.20 3.46 8.62
N PHE A 134 -0.21 2.27 9.08
CA PHE A 134 0.63 1.09 9.04
C PHE A 134 0.97 0.68 7.60
N GLY A 135 -0.04 0.59 6.72
CA GLY A 135 0.17 0.24 5.31
C GLY A 135 1.04 1.25 4.55
N ILE A 136 0.83 2.56 4.79
CA ILE A 136 1.67 3.63 4.22
C ILE A 136 3.12 3.46 4.69
N LYS A 137 3.34 3.24 5.99
CA LYS A 137 4.68 3.05 6.56
C LYS A 137 5.39 1.84 5.94
N LYS A 138 4.71 0.71 5.80
CA LYS A 138 5.33 -0.51 5.22
C LYS A 138 5.62 -0.36 3.72
N SER A 139 4.73 0.28 2.97
CA SER A 139 4.98 0.63 1.57
C SER A 139 6.23 1.51 1.43
N LYS A 140 6.36 2.55 2.26
CA LYS A 140 7.56 3.42 2.31
C LYS A 140 8.82 2.68 2.71
N ASP A 141 8.75 1.83 3.73
CA ASP A 141 9.90 1.06 4.23
C ASP A 141 10.43 0.09 3.15
N PHE A 142 9.56 -0.46 2.32
CA PHE A 142 9.92 -1.37 1.23
C PHE A 142 10.40 -0.65 -0.04
N LEU A 143 9.66 0.35 -0.52
CA LEU A 143 9.93 1.00 -1.81
C LEU A 143 10.99 2.10 -1.73
N ASP A 144 10.95 2.93 -0.69
CA ASP A 144 11.70 4.20 -0.65
C ASP A 144 13.12 4.03 -0.08
N THR A 145 13.36 3.01 0.75
CA THR A 145 14.61 2.85 1.53
C THR A 145 15.87 2.87 0.66
N ARG A 146 15.81 2.31 -0.56
CA ARG A 146 16.97 2.27 -1.49
C ARG A 146 17.32 3.62 -2.12
N TYR A 147 16.41 4.58 -2.01
CA TYR A 147 16.48 5.86 -2.70
C TYR A 147 16.73 7.05 -1.75
N LYS A 148 16.70 6.83 -0.43
CA LYS A 148 16.81 7.90 0.58
C LYS A 148 18.05 8.79 0.47
N LYS A 149 19.16 8.27 -0.04
CA LYS A 149 20.44 9.01 -0.19
C LYS A 149 20.66 9.53 -1.61
N ARG A 150 19.70 9.35 -2.52
CA ARG A 150 19.80 9.77 -3.92
C ARG A 150 18.97 11.01 -4.15
N SER A 151 19.55 11.99 -4.84
CA SER A 151 18.94 13.29 -5.13
C SER A 151 18.73 13.52 -6.63
N ASP A 152 18.96 12.51 -7.49
CA ASP A 152 18.72 12.62 -8.92
C ASP A 152 17.24 12.85 -9.24
N MET A 153 16.95 13.68 -10.25
CA MET A 153 15.58 14.07 -10.62
C MET A 153 14.67 12.87 -10.85
N LYS A 154 15.20 11.81 -11.49
CA LYS A 154 14.48 10.56 -11.73
C LYS A 154 14.06 9.89 -10.43
N THR A 155 14.95 9.80 -9.45
CA THR A 155 14.62 9.30 -8.12
C THR A 155 13.58 10.17 -7.42
N LEU A 156 13.71 11.49 -7.48
CA LEU A 156 12.75 12.42 -6.87
C LEU A 156 11.34 12.25 -7.44
N VAL A 157 11.21 12.20 -8.76
CA VAL A 157 9.93 11.95 -9.44
C VAL A 157 9.36 10.58 -9.08
N LYS A 158 10.19 9.54 -9.03
CA LYS A 158 9.76 8.21 -8.58
C LYS A 158 9.21 8.23 -7.15
N LEU A 159 9.91 8.86 -6.22
CA LEU A 159 9.46 8.97 -4.82
C LEU A 159 8.17 9.78 -4.70
N HIS A 160 8.04 10.87 -5.47
CA HIS A 160 6.81 11.65 -5.56
C HIS A 160 5.63 10.79 -6.01
N ASN A 161 5.79 10.01 -7.09
CA ASN A 161 4.74 9.12 -7.59
C ASN A 161 4.34 8.05 -6.56
N TYR A 162 5.30 7.49 -5.81
CA TYR A 162 4.97 6.58 -4.70
C TYR A 162 4.15 7.28 -3.61
N VAL A 163 4.47 8.52 -3.26
CA VAL A 163 3.68 9.32 -2.31
C VAL A 163 2.26 9.54 -2.84
N ALA A 164 2.11 9.93 -4.11
CA ALA A 164 0.80 10.13 -4.73
C ALA A 164 -0.08 8.87 -4.63
N GLY A 165 0.47 7.70 -4.95
CA GLY A 165 -0.26 6.43 -4.81
C GLY A 165 -0.68 6.10 -3.38
N ARG A 166 0.18 6.35 -2.39
CA ARG A 166 -0.15 6.13 -0.97
C ARG A 166 -1.24 7.09 -0.48
N LEU A 167 -1.17 8.35 -0.90
CA LEU A 167 -2.18 9.36 -0.57
C LEU A 167 -3.52 9.07 -1.25
N ALA A 168 -3.52 8.48 -2.45
CA ALA A 168 -4.75 8.06 -3.11
C ALA A 168 -5.55 7.09 -2.22
N ILE A 169 -4.90 6.08 -1.62
CA ILE A 169 -5.58 5.18 -0.68
C ILE A 169 -6.06 5.93 0.56
N LYS A 170 -5.18 6.75 1.17
CA LYS A 170 -5.53 7.52 2.38
C LYS A 170 -6.74 8.43 2.19
N ASN A 171 -6.81 9.11 1.05
CA ASN A 171 -7.85 10.09 0.74
C ASN A 171 -9.19 9.43 0.35
N HIS A 172 -9.18 8.15 -0.02
CA HIS A 172 -10.39 7.40 -0.35
C HIS A 172 -10.89 6.52 0.82
N MET A 173 -10.33 6.68 2.02
CA MET A 173 -10.86 6.06 3.23
C MET A 173 -12.24 6.64 3.56
N ARG A 174 -13.23 5.77 3.74
CA ARG A 174 -14.62 6.16 4.06
C ARG A 174 -15.03 5.61 5.42
N THR A 175 -16.05 6.22 6.00
CA THR A 175 -16.72 5.66 7.17
C THR A 175 -17.76 4.69 6.67
N GLU A 176 -17.65 3.43 7.09
CA GLU A 176 -18.66 2.40 6.85
C GLU A 176 -19.40 2.14 8.15
N CYS A 177 -20.72 2.13 8.11
CA CYS A 177 -21.59 1.90 9.25
C CYS A 177 -22.33 0.58 9.08
N LYS A 178 -22.56 -0.13 10.18
CA LYS A 178 -23.43 -1.31 10.22
C LYS A 178 -24.68 -0.97 11.03
N CYS A 179 -25.84 -1.12 10.43
CA CYS A 179 -27.11 -1.02 11.14
C CYS A 179 -27.33 -2.29 11.99
N HIS A 180 -27.81 -2.10 13.21
CA HIS A 180 -28.24 -3.17 14.10
C HIS A 180 -29.56 -2.75 14.74
N GLY A 181 -30.47 -3.70 14.99
CA GLY A 181 -31.81 -3.41 15.47
C GLY A 181 -32.86 -4.30 14.80
N LEU A 182 -34.11 -4.16 15.20
CA LEU A 182 -35.26 -4.82 14.56
C LEU A 182 -35.65 -4.04 13.28
N SER A 183 -36.01 -4.79 12.25
CA SER A 183 -36.22 -4.34 10.86
C SER A 183 -37.26 -3.24 10.70
#